data_AF-A0A7K3NSE1-F1
#
_entry.id   AF-A0A7K3NSE1-F1
#
_cell.length_a   1.000
_cell.length_b   1.000
_cell.length_c   1.000
_cell.angle_alpha   90.00
_cell.angle_beta   90.00
_cell.angle_gamma   90.00
#
_symmetry.space_group_name_H-M   'P 1'
#
loop_
_entity.id
_entity.type
_entity.pdbx_description
1 polymer ?
#
loop_
_entity_poly.entity_id
_entity_poly.type
_entity_poly.pdbx_seq_one_letter_code
_entity_poly.pdbx_strand_id
1 'polypeptide(L)' 'SASVDVAAGSLFDMSPSANTTYAGVIEGAGDFRKSGAATLTLSGNNTYTGDTSITAGTLRLTGSLASQSVAVSSG' A
#
# COMPACT_ATOMS: atom_id res chain seq x y z
N SER A 1 14.10 -5.07 9.11
CA SER A 1 13.16 -4.35 8.23
C SER A 1 12.69 -3.11 8.96
N ALA A 2 12.56 -1.98 8.27
CA ALA A 2 11.94 -0.77 8.82
C ALA A 2 10.40 -0.92 8.74
N SER A 3 9.69 -0.40 9.74
CA SER A 3 8.23 -0.26 9.69
C SER A 3 7.83 1.20 9.52
N VAL A 4 6.63 1.41 9.00
CA VAL A 4 5.96 2.71 8.89
C VAL A 4 4.60 2.55 9.55
N ASP A 5 4.40 3.25 10.67
CA ASP A 5 3.10 3.39 11.31
C ASP A 5 2.28 4.48 10.63
N VAL A 6 1.07 4.13 10.20
CA VAL A 6 0.11 5.05 9.59
C VAL A 6 -1.03 5.24 10.59
N ALA A 7 -1.05 6.39 11.25
CA ALA A 7 -2.06 6.70 12.27
C ALA A 7 -3.48 6.75 11.67
N ALA A 8 -4.49 6.44 12.49
CA ALA A 8 -5.89 6.50 12.09
C ALA A 8 -6.26 7.88 11.49
N GLY A 9 -7.00 7.87 10.37
CA GLY A 9 -7.36 9.08 9.63
C GLY A 9 -6.22 9.68 8.78
N SER A 10 -5.03 9.08 8.80
CA SER A 10 -3.93 9.44 7.90
C SER A 10 -3.97 8.60 6.63
N LEU A 11 -3.32 9.11 5.59
CA LEU A 11 -3.16 8.41 4.31
C LEU A 11 -1.68 8.24 3.98
N PHE A 12 -1.26 7.00 3.75
CA PHE A 12 0.05 6.70 3.17
C PHE A 12 -0.09 6.45 1.67
N ASP A 13 0.36 7.42 0.87
CA ASP A 13 0.31 7.35 -0.59
C ASP A 13 1.67 7.00 -1.19
N MET A 14 1.71 5.92 -1.97
CA MET A 14 2.87 5.53 -2.76
C MET A 14 2.59 5.72 -4.26
N SER A 15 3.32 6.65 -4.86
CA SER A 15 3.16 7.07 -6.26
C SER A 15 4.40 6.78 -7.13
N PRO A 16 4.86 5.51 -7.26
CA PRO A 16 6.09 5.22 -7.99
C PRO A 16 5.94 5.49 -9.50
N SER A 17 6.95 6.15 -10.08
CA SER A 17 7.08 6.40 -11.53
C SER A 17 7.82 5.28 -12.28
N ALA A 18 8.46 4.36 -11.54
CA ALA A 18 9.12 3.17 -12.06
C ALA A 18 8.81 1.96 -11.16
N ASN A 19 9.01 0.75 -11.69
CA ASN A 19 8.72 -0.47 -10.93
C ASN A 19 9.52 -0.49 -9.63
N THR A 20 8.84 -0.58 -8.50
CA THR A 20 9.43 -0.41 -7.17
C THR A 20 9.03 -1.58 -6.28
N THR A 21 9.96 -2.07 -5.46
CA THR A 21 9.66 -3.03 -4.38
C THR A 21 9.79 -2.31 -3.05
N TYR A 22 8.73 -2.37 -2.23
CA TYR A 22 8.75 -1.94 -0.85
C TYR A 22 8.72 -3.16 0.08
N ALA A 23 9.83 -3.35 0.80
CA ALA A 23 10.04 -4.48 1.70
C ALA A 23 9.84 -4.12 3.19
N GLY A 24 9.48 -2.87 3.49
CA GLY A 24 9.10 -2.45 4.83
C GLY A 24 7.72 -2.99 5.23
N VAL A 25 7.41 -2.89 6.52
CA VAL A 25 6.08 -3.22 7.06
C VAL A 25 5.28 -1.92 7.20
N ILE A 26 4.11 -1.86 6.56
CA ILE A 26 3.12 -0.80 6.83
C ILE A 26 2.21 -1.31 7.94
N GLU A 27 2.10 -0.55 9.02
CA GLU A 27 1.30 -0.85 10.21
C GLU A 27 0.41 0.35 10.59
N GLY A 28 -0.46 0.17 11.59
CA GLY A 28 -1.37 1.21 12.07
C GLY A 28 -2.79 1.09 11.54
N ALA A 29 -3.57 2.16 11.64
CA ALA A 29 -5.00 2.18 11.32
C ALA A 29 -5.39 3.19 10.23
N GLY A 30 -4.41 3.86 9.64
CA GLY A 30 -4.61 4.74 8.50
C GLY A 30 -4.64 3.98 7.18
N ASP A 31 -5.05 4.71 6.14
CA ASP A 31 -5.30 4.16 4.82
C ASP A 31 -4.03 4.10 3.98
N PHE A 32 -4.03 3.20 3.01
CA PHE A 32 -2.98 3.04 2.02
C PHE A 32 -3.51 3.37 0.61
N ARG A 33 -2.77 4.18 -0.16
CA ARG A 33 -3.07 4.44 -1.56
C ARG A 33 -1.89 4.13 -2.46
N LYS A 34 -2.18 3.46 -3.56
CA LYS A 34 -1.28 3.29 -4.71
C LYS A 34 -1.78 4.16 -5.86
N SER A 35 -1.02 5.19 -6.21
CA SER A 35 -1.41 6.21 -7.21
C SER A 35 -0.44 6.41 -8.38
N GLY A 36 0.73 5.75 -8.36
CA GLY A 36 1.70 5.83 -9.46
C GLY A 36 1.32 4.94 -10.64
N ALA A 37 1.72 5.26 -11.87
CA ALA A 37 1.40 4.42 -13.03
C ALA A 37 2.20 3.09 -13.08
N ALA A 38 3.35 3.02 -12.41
CA ALA A 38 4.21 1.85 -12.43
C ALA A 38 3.73 0.72 -11.50
N THR A 39 4.42 -0.42 -11.53
CA THR A 39 4.17 -1.52 -10.59
C THR A 39 4.81 -1.23 -9.23
N LEU A 40 4.02 -1.26 -8.16
CA LEU A 40 4.53 -1.36 -6.79
C LEU A 40 4.43 -2.82 -6.34
N THR A 41 5.55 -3.42 -5.95
CA THR A 41 5.56 -4.72 -5.27
C THR A 41 5.65 -4.49 -3.76
N LEU A 42 4.62 -4.86 -3.01
CA LEU A 42 4.70 -4.94 -1.56
C LEU A 42 5.14 -6.35 -1.16
N SER A 43 6.34 -6.44 -0.59
CA SER A 43 6.92 -7.72 -0.16
C SER A 43 6.99 -7.87 1.36
N GLY A 44 6.76 -6.78 2.11
CA GLY A 44 6.66 -6.83 3.57
C GLY A 44 5.35 -7.46 4.05
N ASN A 45 5.36 -7.93 5.30
CA ASN A 45 4.17 -8.41 5.99
C ASN A 45 3.41 -7.22 6.60
N ASN A 46 2.61 -6.54 5.78
CA ASN A 46 1.85 -5.37 6.24
C ASN A 46 0.72 -5.81 7.19
N THR A 47 0.50 -4.99 8.23
CA THR A 47 -0.45 -5.21 9.34
C THR A 47 -1.42 -4.04 9.54
N TYR A 48 -1.34 -2.99 8.72
CA TYR A 48 -2.27 -1.87 8.81
C TYR A 48 -3.70 -2.32 8.57
N THR A 49 -4.65 -1.71 9.28
CA THR A 49 -6.07 -2.08 9.23
C THR A 49 -6.92 -1.10 8.44
N GLY A 50 -6.39 0.06 8.03
CA GLY A 50 -7.12 1.00 7.16
C GLY A 50 -7.37 0.43 5.75
N ASP A 51 -8.06 1.22 4.93
CA ASP A 51 -8.45 0.81 3.59
C ASP A 51 -7.30 0.92 2.59
N THR A 52 -7.33 0.06 1.57
CA THR A 52 -6.41 0.11 0.43
C THR A 52 -7.14 0.65 -0.79
N SER A 53 -6.59 1.70 -1.40
CA SER A 53 -7.05 2.20 -2.70
C SER A 53 -5.98 2.08 -3.78
N ILE A 54 -6.34 1.46 -4.91
CA ILE A 54 -5.51 1.38 -6.10
C ILE A 54 -6.15 2.29 -7.15
N THR A 55 -5.52 3.43 -7.37
CA THR A 55 -6.04 4.49 -8.24
C THR A 55 -5.28 4.57 -9.57
N ALA A 56 -4.08 4.00 -9.65
CA ALA A 56 -3.35 3.82 -10.91
C ALA A 56 -2.31 2.70 -10.84
N GLY A 57 -1.98 2.18 -12.03
CA GLY A 57 -0.93 1.19 -12.24
C GLY A 57 -1.25 -0.15 -11.57
N THR A 58 -0.19 -0.87 -11.18
CA THR A 58 -0.31 -2.21 -10.61
C THR A 58 0.19 -2.24 -9.17
N LEU A 59 -0.58 -2.87 -8.29
CA LEU A 59 -0.12 -3.30 -6.97
C LEU A 59 0.11 -4.81 -7.02
N ARG A 60 1.36 -5.24 -6.88
CA ARG A 60 1.76 -6.65 -6.79
C ARG A 60 2.05 -7.00 -5.35
N LEU A 61 1.53 -8.12 -4.87
CA LEU A 61 1.76 -8.60 -3.51
C LEU A 61 2.64 -9.85 -3.56
N THR A 62 3.76 -9.82 -2.84
CA THR A 62 4.52 -11.02 -2.48
C THR A 62 4.61 -11.21 -0.97
N GLY A 63 4.10 -10.23 -0.19
CA GLY A 63 3.85 -10.31 1.25
C GLY A 63 2.35 -10.30 1.56
N SER A 64 1.94 -9.55 2.59
CA SER A 64 0.53 -9.44 3.01
C SER A 64 -0.05 -8.04 2.85
N LEU A 65 -1.38 -7.97 2.74
CA LEU A 65 -2.18 -6.75 2.74
C LEU A 65 -3.26 -6.94 3.83
N ALA A 66 -3.05 -6.42 5.05
CA ALA A 66 -3.95 -6.63 6.20
C ALA A 66 -5.16 -5.65 6.24
N SER A 67 -5.53 -5.11 5.08
CA SER A 67 -6.47 -4.02 4.92
C SER A 67 -7.93 -4.43 5.15
N GLN A 68 -8.77 -3.50 5.61
CA GLN A 68 -10.22 -3.72 5.80
C GLN A 68 -10.97 -3.86 4.47
N SER A 69 -10.76 -2.93 3.54
CA SER A 69 -11.34 -2.94 2.21
C SER A 69 -10.30 -2.67 1.14
N VAL A 70 -10.53 -3.22 -0.06
CA VAL A 70 -9.69 -2.95 -1.23
C VAL A 70 -10.56 -2.35 -2.32
N ALA A 71 -10.33 -1.07 -2.61
CA ALA A 71 -10.96 -0.36 -3.72
C ALA A 71 -10.00 -0.28 -4.91
N VAL A 72 -10.49 -0.63 -6.10
CA VAL A 72 -9.76 -0.48 -7.37
C VAL A 72 -10.55 0.48 -8.24
N SER A 73 -10.04 1.71 -8.42
CA SER A 73 -10.75 2.72 -9.23
C SER A 73 -10.32 2.73 -10.69
N SER A 74 -9.17 2.13 -11.01
CA SER A 74 -8.71 1.92 -12.38
C SER A 74 -8.83 0.43 -12.71
N GLY A 75 -9.88 0.07 -13.44
CA GLY A 75 -10.11 -1.25 -13.99
C GLY A 75 -10.41 -1.15 -15.46
#